data_AF-A0A292Z562-F1
#
_entry.id   AF-A0A292Z562-F1
#
_cell.length_a   1.000
_cell.length_b   1.000
_cell.length_c   1.000
_cell.angle_alpha   90.00
_cell.angle_beta   90.00
_cell.angle_gamma   90.00
#
_symmetry.space_group_name_H-M   'P 1'
#
loop_
_entity.id
_entity.type
_entity.pdbx_description
1 polymer ?
#
loop_
_entity_poly.entity_id
_entity_poly.type
_entity_poly.pdbx_seq_one_letter_code
_entity_poly.pdbx_strand_id
1 'polypeptide(L)'
;MDLAPTLAPFIVWLAGREPDEHVRRRHLAIVEGYLGWTRQDAGDPADRRERFQTICVERGTRRDHVAAALDRFAEYTSARGRGPGPAR
;
A
#
# COMPACT_ATOMS: atom_id res chain seq x y z
N MET A 1 6.69 -9.86 -12.26
CA MET A 1 7.21 -10.20 -10.92
C MET A 1 6.03 -10.44 -10.03
N ASP A 2 6.13 -11.47 -9.21
CA ASP A 2 5.07 -11.88 -8.31
C ASP A 2 4.92 -10.87 -7.16
N LEU A 3 3.76 -10.23 -7.03
CA LEU A 3 3.45 -9.31 -5.92
C LEU A 3 2.99 -10.07 -4.67
N ALA A 4 2.70 -11.37 -4.80
CA ALA A 4 2.20 -12.20 -3.71
C ALA A 4 3.07 -12.18 -2.44
N PRO A 5 4.42 -12.14 -2.49
CA PRO A 5 5.25 -12.10 -1.28
C PRO A 5 5.05 -10.84 -0.43
N THR A 6 4.62 -9.74 -1.05
CA THR A 6 4.28 -8.49 -0.37
C THR A 6 2.80 -8.43 -0.01
N LEU A 7 1.92 -8.82 -0.94
CA LEU A 7 0.48 -8.71 -0.77
C LEU A 7 -0.10 -9.73 0.21
N ALA A 8 0.32 -10.99 0.18
CA ALA A 8 -0.22 -12.02 1.08
C ALA A 8 -0.07 -11.66 2.58
N PRO A 9 1.12 -11.29 3.08
CA PRO A 9 1.25 -10.87 4.48
C PRO A 9 0.59 -9.53 4.77
N PHE A 10 0.45 -8.63 3.80
CA PHE A 10 -0.33 -7.39 3.95
C PHE A 10 -1.83 -7.67 4.11
N ILE A 11 -2.40 -8.59 3.32
CA ILE A 11 -3.81 -9.01 3.40
C ILE A 11 -4.14 -9.53 4.80
N VAL A 12 -3.31 -10.43 5.33
CA VAL A 12 -3.50 -11.01 6.67
C VAL A 12 -3.42 -9.92 7.74
N TRP A 13 -2.43 -9.04 7.66
CA TRP A 13 -2.26 -7.93 8.60
C TRP A 13 -3.44 -6.94 8.57
N LEU A 14 -3.99 -6.67 7.37
CA LEU A 14 -5.10 -5.76 7.17
C LEU A 14 -6.42 -6.34 7.70
N ALA A 15 -6.63 -7.65 7.54
CA ALA A 15 -7.82 -8.34 8.05
C ALA A 15 -7.98 -8.21 9.58
N GLY A 16 -6.89 -8.09 10.33
CA GLY A 16 -6.93 -7.88 11.78
C GLY A 16 -7.24 -6.44 12.23
N ARG A 17 -7.31 -5.47 11.31
CA ARG A 17 -7.50 -4.03 11.62
C ARG A 17 -8.73 -3.42 10.98
N GLU A 18 -9.07 -3.88 9.78
CA GLU A 18 -10.18 -3.37 9.01
C GLU A 18 -11.27 -4.45 8.95
N PRO A 19 -12.35 -4.34 9.75
CA PRO A 19 -13.44 -5.32 9.75
C PRO A 19 -14.29 -5.26 8.46
N ASP A 20 -14.33 -4.12 7.77
CA ASP A 20 -15.13 -3.94 6.56
C ASP A 20 -14.44 -4.57 5.33
N GLU A 21 -15.06 -5.61 4.77
CA GLU A 21 -14.52 -6.31 3.60
C GLU A 21 -14.43 -5.43 2.35
N HIS A 22 -15.40 -4.55 2.13
CA HIS A 22 -15.40 -3.66 0.98
C HIS A 22 -14.23 -2.67 1.07
N VAL A 23 -13.95 -2.15 2.26
CA VAL A 23 -12.78 -1.30 2.51
C VAL A 23 -11.48 -2.10 2.31
N ARG A 24 -11.38 -3.33 2.82
CA ARG A 24 -10.22 -4.20 2.58
C ARG A 24 -9.94 -4.41 1.10
N ARG A 25 -10.96 -4.81 0.33
CA ARG A 25 -10.83 -5.05 -1.11
C ARG A 25 -10.37 -3.80 -1.85
N ARG A 26 -10.90 -2.63 -1.48
CA ARG A 26 -10.47 -1.34 -2.05
C ARG A 26 -9.01 -1.03 -1.74
N HIS A 27 -8.60 -1.18 -0.48
CA HIS A 27 -7.20 -0.97 -0.09
C HIS A 27 -6.26 -1.91 -0.84
N LEU A 28 -6.63 -3.18 -1.00
CA LEU A 28 -5.84 -4.15 -1.75
C LEU A 28 -5.69 -3.77 -3.21
N ALA A 29 -6.78 -3.41 -3.90
CA ALA A 29 -6.72 -2.99 -5.30
C ALA A 29 -5.81 -1.76 -5.50
N ILE A 30 -5.88 -0.78 -4.59
CA ILE A 30 -5.04 0.43 -4.66
C ILE A 30 -3.58 0.10 -4.37
N VAL A 31 -3.28 -0.71 -3.36
CA VAL A 31 -1.90 -1.09 -3.00
C VAL A 31 -1.26 -1.97 -4.07
N GLU A 32 -2.01 -2.92 -4.64
CA GLU A 32 -1.56 -3.71 -5.77
C GLU A 32 -1.23 -2.81 -6.97
N GLY A 33 -2.11 -1.87 -7.31
CA GLY A 33 -1.87 -0.88 -8.35
C GLY A 33 -0.63 -0.01 -8.07
N TYR A 34 -0.43 0.40 -6.82
CA TYR A 34 0.73 1.18 -6.39
C TYR A 34 2.03 0.42 -6.56
N LEU A 35 2.08 -0.84 -6.14
CA LEU A 35 3.26 -1.70 -6.27
C LEU A 35 3.57 -2.00 -7.75
N GLY A 36 2.53 -2.26 -8.55
CA GLY A 36 2.66 -2.48 -9.99
C GLY A 36 3.18 -1.24 -10.73
N TRP A 37 2.66 -0.06 -10.38
CA TRP A 37 3.10 1.22 -10.96
C TRP A 37 4.52 1.60 -10.53
N THR A 38 4.83 1.51 -9.24
CA THR A 38 6.15 1.86 -8.68
C THR A 38 7.29 1.09 -9.34
N ARG A 39 7.04 -0.13 -9.80
CA ARG A 39 8.02 -0.95 -10.54
C ARG A 39 8.47 -0.29 -11.86
N GLN A 40 7.56 0.40 -12.53
CA GLN A 40 7.79 1.03 -13.82
C GLN A 40 8.17 2.50 -13.69
N ASP A 41 8.00 3.05 -12.49
CA ASP A 41 8.30 4.44 -12.19
C ASP A 41 9.80 4.68 -11.98
N ALA A 42 10.38 5.50 -12.86
CA ALA A 42 11.78 5.94 -12.79
C ALA A 42 11.96 7.28 -12.05
N GLY A 43 10.89 7.90 -11.57
CA GLY A 43 10.97 9.18 -10.86
C GLY A 43 11.44 9.05 -9.42
N ASP A 44 11.60 10.21 -8.76
CA ASP A 44 12.14 10.28 -7.40
C ASP A 44 11.27 9.49 -6.41
N PRO A 45 11.88 8.63 -5.55
CA PRO A 45 11.16 7.86 -4.54
C PRO A 45 10.37 8.71 -3.54
N ALA A 46 10.81 9.91 -3.20
CA ALA A 46 10.13 10.79 -2.26
C ALA A 46 8.76 11.24 -2.80
N ASP A 47 8.66 11.45 -4.11
CA ASP A 47 7.45 11.96 -4.75
C ASP A 47 6.50 10.83 -5.24
N ARG A 48 6.90 9.56 -5.11
CA ARG A 48 6.13 8.42 -5.64
C ARG A 48 4.69 8.38 -5.14
N ARG A 49 4.52 8.63 -3.85
CA ARG A 49 3.19 8.63 -3.21
C ARG A 49 2.29 9.68 -3.84
N GLU A 50 2.79 10.91 -3.96
CA GLU A 50 2.02 12.03 -4.51
C GLU A 50 1.69 11.79 -5.98
N ARG A 51 2.68 11.38 -6.78
CA ARG A 51 2.51 11.11 -8.21
C ARG A 51 1.48 10.00 -8.47
N PHE A 52 1.56 8.90 -7.73
CA PHE A 52 0.57 7.84 -7.84
C PHE A 52 -0.83 8.33 -7.43
N GLN A 53 -0.93 9.11 -6.36
CA GLN A 53 -2.20 9.65 -5.90
C GLN A 53 -2.85 10.55 -6.97
N THR A 54 -2.06 11.40 -7.62
CA THR A 54 -2.53 12.23 -8.75
C THR A 54 -3.07 11.35 -9.88
N ILE A 55 -2.32 10.32 -10.31
CA ILE A 55 -2.77 9.39 -11.36
C ILE A 55 -4.10 8.72 -11.01
N CYS A 56 -4.28 8.27 -9.76
CA CYS A 56 -5.52 7.66 -9.32
C CYS A 56 -6.70 8.65 -9.33
N VAL A 57 -6.46 9.90 -8.93
CA VAL A 57 -7.47 10.96 -8.93
C VAL A 57 -7.88 11.33 -10.35
N GLU A 58 -6.92 11.48 -11.26
CA GLU A 58 -7.19 11.71 -12.69
C GLU A 58 -8.01 10.58 -13.32
N ARG A 59 -7.87 9.35 -12.82
CA ARG A 59 -8.65 8.17 -13.21
C ARG A 59 -10.00 8.04 -12.48
N GLY A 60 -10.39 9.03 -11.67
CA GLY A 60 -11.69 9.08 -10.99
C GLY A 60 -11.74 8.40 -9.63
N THR A 61 -10.60 7.96 -9.06
CA THR A 61 -10.56 7.44 -7.69
C THR A 61 -10.53 8.58 -6.70
N ARG A 62 -11.33 8.50 -5.63
CA ARG A 62 -11.31 9.51 -4.56
C ARG A 62 -9.95 9.60 -3.88
N ARG A 63 -9.44 10.83 -3.73
CA ARG A 63 -8.13 11.12 -3.13
C ARG A 63 -7.99 10.57 -1.71
N ASP A 64 -9.07 10.66 -0.93
CA ASP A 64 -9.16 10.16 0.45
C ASP A 64 -9.00 8.63 0.52
N HIS A 65 -9.65 7.88 -0.36
CA HIS A 65 -9.49 6.43 -0.44
C HIS A 65 -8.06 6.01 -0.79
N VAL A 66 -7.41 6.73 -1.71
CA VAL A 66 -6.02 6.44 -2.09
C VAL A 66 -5.08 6.72 -0.92
N ALA A 67 -5.24 7.86 -0.26
CA ALA A 67 -4.45 8.21 0.91
C ALA A 67 -4.58 7.15 2.02
N ALA A 68 -5.81 6.77 2.38
CA ALA A 68 -6.07 5.78 3.41
C ALA A 68 -5.43 4.41 3.09
N ALA A 69 -5.53 3.96 1.84
CA ALA A 69 -4.90 2.70 1.41
C ALA A 69 -3.37 2.75 1.54
N LEU A 70 -2.74 3.85 1.08
CA LEU A 70 -1.30 4.03 1.15
C LEU A 70 -0.80 4.22 2.59
N ASP A 71 -1.59 4.84 3.47
CA ASP A 71 -1.27 4.96 4.90
C ASP A 71 -1.27 3.60 5.59
N ARG A 72 -2.27 2.76 5.32
CA ARG A 72 -2.29 1.38 5.85
C ARG A 72 -1.11 0.56 5.34
N PHE A 73 -0.71 0.75 4.09
CA PHE A 73 0.47 0.08 3.56
C PHE A 73 1.77 0.59 4.21
N ALA A 74 1.91 1.90 4.42
CA ALA A 74 3.06 2.49 5.11
C ALA A 74 3.15 2.04 6.59
N GLU A 75 2.01 1.94 7.28
CA GLU A 75 1.92 1.39 8.64
C GLU A 75 2.43 -0.06 8.67
N TYR A 76 1.98 -0.89 7.73
CA TYR A 76 2.41 -2.28 7.59
C TYR A 76 3.92 -2.41 7.31
N THR A 77 4.47 -1.63 6.36
CA THR A 77 5.91 -1.69 6.05
C THR A 77 6.76 -1.25 7.24
N SER A 78 6.29 -0.24 7.98
CA SER A 78 6.96 0.25 9.20
C SER A 78 6.93 -0.81 10.31
N ALA A 79 5.79 -1.49 10.49
CA ALA A 79 5.65 -2.59 11.45
C ALA A 79 6.56 -3.79 11.10
N ARG A 80 6.75 -4.09 9.82
CA ARG A 80 7.68 -5.13 9.35
C ARG A 80 9.16 -4.74 9.45
N GLY A 81 9.48 -3.46 9.27
CA GLY A 81 10.84 -2.95 9.45
C GLY A 81 11.29 -2.97 10.92
N ARG A 82 10.34 -2.94 11.86
CA ARG A 82 10.57 -3.21 13.29
C ARG A 82 10.56 -4.71 13.63
N GLY A 83 11.27 -5.54 12.86
CA GLY A 83 11.63 -6.86 13.36
C GLY A 83 12.36 -6.73 14.71
N PRO A 84 12.29 -7.72 15.62
CA PRO A 84 13.01 -7.65 16.88
C PRO A 84 14.49 -7.39 16.56
N GLY A 85 15.00 -6.22 16.95
CA GLY A 85 16.44 -5.99 16.93
C GLY A 85 17.12 -7.13 17.69
N PRO A 86 18.32 -7.58 17.26
CA PRO A 86 18.98 -8.70 17.91
C PRO A 86 19.06 -8.43 19.41
N ALA A 87 18.47 -9.34 20.20
CA ALA A 87 18.66 -9.35 21.63
C ALA A 87 20.18 -9.46 21.87
N ARG A 88 20.75 -8.43 22.49
CA ARG A 88 22.12 -8.47 23.02
C ARG A 88 22.13 -9.20 24.34
#